data_AF-A0A7C9HBA6-F1
#
_entry.id   AF-A0A7C9HBA6-F1
#
_cell.length_a   1.000
_cell.length_b   1.000
_cell.length_c   1.000
_cell.angle_alpha   90.00
_cell.angle_beta   90.00
_cell.angle_gamma   90.00
#
_symmetry.space_group_name_H-M   'P 1'
#
loop_
_entity.id
_entity.type
_entity.pdbx_description
1 polymer ?
#
loop_
_entity_poly.entity_id
_entity_poly.type
_entity_poly.pdbx_seq_one_letter_code
_entity_poly.pdbx_strand_id
1 'polypeptide(L)' 'MTRGRERRCGAKTRKGKPCRAKPLPGKRRCKFHGGMSTGPRPPEGLERIAEAQRRRWRALRVAR' A
#
# COMPACT_ATOMS: atom_id res chain seq x y z
N MET A 1 -2.71 5.48 -25.78
CA MET A 1 -3.88 6.19 -25.20
C MET A 1 -4.23 5.67 -23.80
N THR A 2 -3.41 5.89 -22.77
CA THR A 2 -3.82 5.58 -21.39
C THR A 2 -4.72 6.70 -20.90
N ARG A 3 -6.04 6.49 -20.92
CA ARG A 3 -7.07 7.44 -20.46
C ARG A 3 -6.75 7.99 -19.06
N GLY A 4 -6.04 9.11 -19.04
CA GLY A 4 -5.71 9.94 -17.89
C GLY A 4 -6.88 10.83 -17.48
N ARG A 5 -8.10 10.28 -17.49
CA ARG A 5 -9.27 10.97 -16.94
C ARG A 5 -9.18 10.85 -15.43
N GLU A 6 -8.49 11.80 -14.82
CA GLU A 6 -8.80 12.33 -13.49
C GLU A 6 -9.08 11.27 -12.40
N ARG A 7 -8.26 10.21 -12.33
CA ARG A 7 -8.45 9.18 -11.30
C ARG A 7 -8.11 9.77 -9.95
N ARG A 8 -9.11 10.22 -9.17
CA ARG A 8 -8.91 10.60 -7.77
C ARG A 8 -8.30 9.41 -7.01
N CYS A 9 -7.53 9.71 -5.96
CA CYS A 9 -6.87 8.69 -5.15
C CYS A 9 -7.81 7.58 -4.66
N GLY A 10 -9.04 7.92 -4.26
CA GLY A 10 -10.09 6.96 -3.91
C GLY A 10 -9.82 6.09 -2.68
N ALA A 11 -8.74 6.34 -1.92
CA ALA A 11 -8.47 5.63 -0.66
C ALA A 11 -9.50 6.05 0.40
N LYS A 12 -9.91 5.12 1.29
CA LYS A 12 -10.81 5.44 2.40
C LYS A 12 -10.08 6.37 3.37
N THR A 13 -10.62 7.58 3.57
CA THR A 13 -10.11 8.52 4.56
C THR A 13 -10.54 8.10 5.97
N ARG A 14 -9.95 8.70 7.01
CA ARG A 14 -10.38 8.49 8.41
C ARG A 14 -11.87 8.83 8.64
N LYS A 15 -12.43 9.73 7.85
CA LYS A 15 -13.86 10.09 7.86
C LYS A 15 -14.75 9.09 7.10
N GLY A 16 -14.21 7.95 6.66
CA GLY A 16 -14.93 6.91 5.92
C GLY A 16 -15.19 7.21 4.44
N LYS A 17 -15.00 8.45 3.99
CA LYS A 17 -15.26 8.89 2.61
C LYS A 17 -14.05 8.64 1.69
N PRO A 18 -14.27 8.46 0.36
CA PRO A 18 -13.17 8.28 -0.58
C PRO A 18 -12.32 9.55 -0.75
N CYS A 19 -10.99 9.36 -0.84
CA CYS A 19 -10.04 10.44 -1.00
C CYS A 19 -10.19 11.13 -2.36
N ARG A 20 -10.40 12.45 -2.32
CA ARG A 20 -10.62 13.29 -3.50
C ARG A 20 -9.34 13.85 -4.12
N ALA A 21 -8.20 13.68 -3.46
CA ALA A 21 -6.90 14.21 -3.91
C ALA A 21 -6.43 13.55 -5.22
N LYS A 22 -5.64 14.28 -6.01
CA LYS A 22 -4.99 13.72 -7.20
C LYS A 22 -3.91 12.71 -6.79
N PRO A 23 -3.77 11.58 -7.50
CA PRO A 23 -2.69 10.65 -7.29
C PRO A 23 -1.37 11.27 -7.77
N LEU A 24 -0.25 10.69 -7.34
CA LEU A 24 1.04 11.07 -7.91
C LEU A 24 1.14 10.59 -9.38
N PRO A 25 1.92 11.28 -10.23
CA PRO A 25 2.15 10.84 -11.61
C PRO A 25 2.59 9.38 -11.67
N GLY A 26 1.97 8.60 -12.56
CA GLY A 26 2.25 7.15 -12.70
C GLY A 26 1.80 6.27 -11.53
N LYS A 27 1.14 6.82 -10.50
CA LYS A 27 0.65 6.08 -9.33
C LYS A 27 -0.87 6.06 -9.28
N ARG A 28 -1.41 5.12 -8.51
CA ARG A 28 -2.86 4.99 -8.24
C ARG A 28 -3.33 5.79 -7.02
N ARG A 29 -2.43 6.23 -6.15
CA ARG A 29 -2.75 6.87 -4.87
C ARG A 29 -2.01 8.20 -4.70
N CYS A 30 -2.52 9.08 -3.84
CA CYS A 30 -1.91 10.38 -3.52
C CYS A 30 -0.81 10.24 -2.46
N LYS A 31 -0.06 11.32 -2.22
CA LYS A 31 1.03 11.36 -1.22
C LYS A 31 0.61 10.88 0.17
N PHE A 32 -0.62 11.16 0.59
CA PHE A 32 -1.14 10.81 1.91
C PHE A 32 -1.63 9.36 2.04
N HIS A 33 -1.85 8.67 0.92
CA HIS A 33 -2.41 7.31 0.90
C HIS A 33 -1.46 6.32 0.20
N GLY A 34 -0.16 6.42 0.49
CA GLY A 34 0.85 5.49 0.00
C GLY A 34 1.37 5.78 -1.41
N GLY A 35 0.97 6.89 -2.05
CA GLY A 35 1.51 7.29 -3.36
C GLY A 35 3.02 7.54 -3.34
N MET A 36 3.56 8.02 -2.22
CA MET A 36 5.00 8.20 -1.99
C MET A 36 5.71 6.92 -1.56
N SER A 37 4.98 5.85 -1.23
CA SER A 37 5.62 4.59 -0.83
C SER A 37 6.28 3.96 -2.06
N THR A 38 7.54 3.58 -1.89
CA THR A 38 8.33 2.91 -2.92
C THR A 38 8.27 1.39 -2.80
N GLY A 39 7.62 0.88 -1.75
CA GLY A 39 7.76 -0.51 -1.32
C GLY A 39 9.16 -0.83 -0.79
N PRO A 40 9.36 -2.04 -0.23
CA PRO A 40 10.68 -2.60 0.00
C PRO A 40 11.37 -2.79 -1.36
N ARG A 41 12.43 -2.05 -1.60
CA ARG A 41 13.26 -2.18 -2.81
C ARG A 41 14.45 -3.12 -2.64
N PRO A 42 15.17 -3.11 -1.49
CA PRO A 42 16.35 -3.96 -1.38
C PRO A 42 15.98 -5.38 -0.92
N PRO A 43 16.82 -6.38 -1.27
CA PRO A 43 16.63 -7.77 -0.85
C PRO A 43 16.46 -7.93 0.66
N GLU A 44 17.28 -7.25 1.48
CA GLU A 44 17.16 -7.38 2.95
C GLU A 44 15.80 -6.91 3.48
N GLY A 45 15.20 -5.91 2.81
CA GLY A 45 13.87 -5.42 3.15
C GLY A 45 12.78 -6.45 2.87
N LEU A 46 12.91 -7.18 1.76
CA LEU A 46 11.99 -8.26 1.39
C LEU A 46 12.12 -9.45 2.36
N GLU A 47 13.35 -9.83 2.72
CA GLU A 47 13.61 -10.92 3.65
C GLU A 47 13.03 -10.66 5.04
N ARG A 48 13.22 -9.45 5.56
CA ARG A 48 12.62 -9.02 6.84
C ARG A 48 11.09 -9.13 6.82
N ILE A 49 10.45 -8.73 5.73
CA ILE A 49 8.98 -8.83 5.59
C ILE A 49 8.55 -10.30 5.53
N ALA A 50 9.28 -11.13 4.78
CA ALA A 50 9.00 -12.56 4.67
C ALA A 50 9.14 -13.26 6.03
N GLU A 51 10.18 -12.95 6.80
CA GLU A 51 10.40 -13.48 8.15
C GLU A 51 9.25 -13.09 9.09
N ALA A 52 8.88 -11.80 9.11
CA ALA A 52 7.76 -11.32 9.92
C ALA A 52 6.45 -12.06 9.58
N GLN A 53 6.18 -12.31 8.30
CA GLN A 53 5.03 -13.13 7.88
C GLN A 53 5.13 -14.57 8.38
N ARG A 54 6.28 -15.24 8.21
CA ARG A 54 6.48 -16.62 8.68
C ARG A 54 6.22 -16.74 10.18
N ARG A 55 6.74 -15.81 10.98
CA ARG A 55 6.53 -15.75 12.43
C ARG A 55 5.05 -15.61 12.78
N ARG A 56 4.33 -14.68 12.14
CA ARG A 56 2.90 -14.48 12.37
C ARG A 56 2.09 -15.75 12.07
N TRP A 57 2.36 -16.40 10.94
CA TRP A 57 1.63 -17.62 10.56
C TRP A 57 1.94 -18.80 11.48
N ARG A 58 3.19 -18.94 11.94
CA ARG A 58 3.56 -19.95 12.94
C ARG A 58 2.78 -19.74 14.23
N ALA A 59 2.74 -18.50 14.74
CA ALA A 59 1.99 -18.18 15.95
C ALA A 59 0.50 -18.50 15.83
N LEU A 60 -0.12 -18.15 14.70
CA LEU A 60 -1.53 -18.48 14.43
C LEU A 60 -1.77 -20.00 14.41
N ARG A 61 -0.87 -20.77 13.79
CA ARG A 61 -1.00 -22.24 13.70
C ARG A 61 -0.86 -22.94 15.05
N VAL A 62 0.00 -22.41 15.94
CA VAL A 62 0.16 -22.94 17.30
C VAL A 62 -1.03 -22.57 18.18
N ALA A 63 -1.65 -21.41 17.96
CA ALA A 63 -2.83 -20.96 18.70
C ALA A 63 -4.14 -21.63 18.24
N ARG A 64 -4.11 -22.46 17.20
CA ARG A 64 -5.25 -23.23 16.70
C ARG A 64 -5.14 -24.67 17.19
#